data_AF-A0A7V9TBZ6-F1
#
_entry.id   AF-A0A7V9TBZ6-F1
#
_cell.length_a   1.000
_cell.length_b   1.000
_cell.length_c   1.000
_cell.angle_alpha   90.00
_cell.angle_beta   90.00
_cell.angle_gamma   90.00
#
_symmetry.space_group_name_H-M   'P 1'
#
loop_
_entity.id
_entity.type
_entity.pdbx_description
1 polymer ?
#
loop_
_entity_poly.entity_id
_entity_poly.type
_entity_poly.pdbx_seq_one_letter_code
_entity_poly.pdbx_strand_id
1 'polypeptide(L)'
;MNKKSRPPLTSSATKKPPAKKSASAKNTVPAKKGAPAKKSAPRRPSDTQSSFETQLRAAIATVDVAYTLTTPLVRSLENLLRLAARTLNSAEASVLVRDGEGGGLKFMVAIGAVAHQLAQVRIPPGKGIAGFVFASGQPMVVADAKGERTFYPEVDRVTGYSTQTILATPLLINGETVGVLEFVNRRGQPPHEPFAPHEM
;
A
#
# COMPACT_ATOMS: atom_id res chain seq x y z
N MET A 1 7.35 47.60 38.40
CA MET A 1 8.43 47.47 39.42
C MET A 1 9.22 46.19 39.14
N ASN A 2 10.54 46.35 39.11
CA ASN A 2 11.67 45.38 39.09
C ASN A 2 11.64 44.22 38.07
N LYS A 3 12.38 44.27 36.95
CA LYS A 3 13.85 44.29 36.73
C LYS A 3 14.60 43.08 37.30
N LYS A 4 15.19 42.27 36.42
CA LYS A 4 16.64 41.90 36.31
C LYS A 4 16.78 40.66 35.40
N SER A 5 17.24 40.76 34.15
CA SER A 5 18.59 41.05 33.62
C SER A 5 19.39 39.76 33.29
N ARG A 6 19.55 39.47 31.99
CA ARG A 6 20.66 38.66 31.41
C ARG A 6 22.03 39.31 31.72
N PRO A 7 23.17 38.60 31.61
CA PRO A 7 23.93 38.62 30.34
C PRO A 7 24.71 37.32 29.99
N PRO A 8 25.37 37.27 28.81
CA PRO A 8 25.95 36.09 28.17
C PRO A 8 27.49 36.03 28.25
N LEU A 9 28.10 34.90 27.91
CA LEU A 9 29.55 34.73 27.68
C LEU A 9 29.73 33.79 26.45
N THR A 10 30.03 34.25 25.24
CA THR A 10 31.25 34.85 24.64
C THR A 10 32.06 33.85 23.81
N SER A 11 32.12 34.16 22.51
CA SER A 11 33.18 33.97 21.51
C SER A 11 34.58 33.59 22.01
N SER A 12 35.26 32.69 21.28
CA SER A 12 36.63 32.96 20.84
C SER A 12 37.01 32.14 19.60
N ALA A 13 37.39 32.86 18.54
CA ALA A 13 38.08 32.38 17.36
C ALA A 13 39.50 31.83 17.67
N THR A 14 40.07 31.00 16.78
CA THR A 14 41.24 31.34 15.92
C THR A 14 42.08 30.14 15.45
N LYS A 15 42.51 30.24 14.19
CA LYS A 15 43.83 29.87 13.60
C LYS A 15 44.27 28.41 13.37
N LYS A 16 44.30 28.06 12.08
CA LYS A 16 45.36 27.33 11.33
C LYS A 16 46.67 28.17 11.29
N PRO A 17 47.78 27.79 10.60
CA PRO A 17 48.68 26.60 10.51
C PRO A 17 50.10 26.96 11.14
N PRO A 18 51.31 26.35 10.90
CA PRO A 18 51.81 25.60 9.72
C PRO A 18 52.86 24.47 9.90
N ALA A 19 53.30 23.98 8.73
CA ALA A 19 54.17 22.86 8.40
C ALA A 19 55.68 23.02 8.74
N LYS A 20 56.39 21.88 8.81
CA LYS A 20 57.83 21.68 8.54
C LYS A 20 57.98 20.27 7.91
N LYS A 21 58.32 20.06 6.63
CA LYS A 21 59.59 20.20 5.86
C LYS A 21 60.77 19.34 6.32
N SER A 22 61.43 18.80 5.29
CA SER A 22 62.80 18.26 5.17
C SER A 22 62.96 16.74 5.40
N ALA A 23 63.75 15.98 4.63
CA ALA A 23 64.48 16.20 3.37
C ALA A 23 65.09 14.85 2.89
N SER A 24 65.29 14.72 1.56
CA SER A 24 66.43 14.11 0.80
C SER A 24 67.02 12.74 1.25
N ALA A 25 67.46 11.80 0.39
CA ALA A 25 68.09 11.95 -0.92
C ALA A 25 68.35 10.58 -1.61
N LYS A 26 68.50 10.66 -2.94
CA LYS A 26 69.46 9.95 -3.83
C LYS A 26 69.21 8.53 -4.38
N ASN A 27 69.33 8.50 -5.72
CA ASN A 27 69.92 7.47 -6.62
C ASN A 27 69.16 6.14 -6.75
N THR A 28 69.05 5.45 -7.90
CA THR A 28 69.77 5.46 -9.20
C THR A 28 68.92 4.60 -10.16
N VAL A 29 69.00 4.82 -11.47
CA VAL A 29 68.41 3.94 -12.50
C VAL A 29 69.37 2.77 -12.78
N PRO A 30 68.87 1.55 -13.05
CA PRO A 30 69.11 0.99 -14.39
C PRO A 30 67.88 0.30 -14.99
N ALA A 31 67.82 0.35 -16.32
CA ALA A 31 66.80 -0.26 -17.16
C ALA A 31 66.82 -1.80 -17.13
N LYS A 32 65.63 -2.43 -17.15
CA LYS A 32 65.44 -3.80 -17.65
C LYS A 32 64.24 -3.90 -18.59
N LYS A 33 64.49 -4.66 -19.66
CA LYS A 33 63.71 -4.84 -20.89
C LYS A 33 62.42 -5.68 -20.68
N GLY A 34 61.35 -5.25 -21.34
CA GLY A 34 60.42 -6.03 -22.21
C GLY A 34 59.70 -7.29 -21.70
N ALA A 35 58.35 -7.21 -21.63
CA ALA A 35 57.35 -8.19 -22.11
C ALA A 35 55.92 -7.59 -21.94
N PRO A 36 54.89 -8.01 -22.72
CA PRO A 36 53.98 -7.08 -23.36
C PRO A 36 52.79 -6.62 -22.50
N ALA A 37 52.39 -5.37 -22.70
CA ALA A 37 51.07 -4.87 -22.32
C ALA A 37 49.99 -5.63 -23.12
N LYS A 38 49.23 -6.50 -22.45
CA LYS A 38 47.95 -6.99 -22.98
C LYS A 38 47.04 -5.78 -23.15
N LYS A 39 46.92 -5.29 -24.39
CA LYS A 39 45.84 -4.37 -24.78
C LYS A 39 44.53 -5.08 -24.48
N SER A 40 43.86 -4.65 -23.41
CA SER A 40 42.46 -5.00 -23.16
C SER A 40 41.64 -4.50 -24.34
N ALA A 41 41.07 -5.43 -25.11
CA ALA A 41 40.18 -5.15 -26.21
C ALA A 41 38.97 -4.30 -25.73
N PRO A 42 38.40 -3.44 -26.59
CA PRO A 42 37.18 -2.73 -26.25
C PRO A 42 36.06 -3.75 -25.99
N ARG A 43 35.37 -3.64 -24.86
CA ARG A 43 34.19 -4.47 -24.56
C ARG A 43 33.20 -4.34 -25.72
N ARG A 44 32.81 -5.46 -26.33
CA ARG A 44 31.87 -5.48 -27.46
C ARG A 44 30.49 -4.98 -26.99
N PRO A 45 29.76 -4.21 -27.81
CA PRO A 45 28.38 -3.77 -27.52
C PRO A 45 27.35 -4.89 -27.29
N SER A 46 27.68 -6.15 -27.62
CA SER A 46 26.77 -7.30 -27.60
C SER A 46 26.41 -7.81 -26.21
N ASP A 47 27.29 -7.67 -25.22
CA ASP A 47 27.10 -8.28 -23.89
C ASP A 47 26.02 -7.53 -23.07
N THR A 48 25.93 -6.21 -23.25
CA THR A 48 24.95 -5.38 -22.56
C THR A 48 23.53 -5.58 -23.13
N GLN A 49 23.41 -5.77 -24.45
CA GLN A 49 22.12 -6.05 -25.11
C GLN A 49 21.58 -7.43 -24.69
N SER A 50 22.43 -8.46 -24.66
CA SER A 50 22.02 -9.81 -24.24
C SER A 50 21.60 -9.88 -22.76
N SER A 51 22.29 -9.14 -21.87
CA SER A 51 21.89 -9.04 -20.46
C SER A 51 20.55 -8.34 -20.27
N PHE A 52 20.29 -7.26 -21.02
CA PHE A 52 19.02 -6.54 -20.95
C PHE A 52 17.86 -7.40 -21.47
N GLU A 53 18.04 -8.08 -22.62
CA GLU A 53 17.03 -8.99 -23.17
C GLU A 53 16.70 -10.13 -22.20
N THR A 54 17.72 -10.69 -21.53
CA THR A 54 17.52 -11.75 -20.52
C THR A 54 16.74 -11.23 -19.32
N GLN A 55 17.10 -10.05 -18.80
CA GLN A 55 16.37 -9.40 -17.70
C GLN A 55 14.93 -9.06 -18.09
N LEU A 56 14.71 -8.55 -19.30
CA LEU A 56 13.38 -8.23 -19.82
C LEU A 56 12.51 -9.48 -19.96
N ARG A 57 13.04 -10.57 -20.52
CA ARG A 57 12.33 -11.86 -20.62
C ARG A 57 11.99 -12.43 -19.25
N ALA A 58 12.91 -12.37 -18.30
CA ALA A 58 12.67 -12.81 -16.93
C ALA A 58 11.58 -11.96 -16.24
N ALA A 59 11.59 -10.64 -16.44
CA ALA A 59 10.57 -9.75 -15.91
C ALA A 59 9.18 -10.06 -16.49
N ILE A 60 9.07 -10.22 -17.82
CA ILE A 60 7.82 -10.59 -18.49
C ILE A 60 7.30 -11.93 -17.97
N ALA A 61 8.15 -12.97 -17.93
CA ALA A 61 7.76 -14.28 -17.42
C ALA A 61 7.27 -14.22 -15.96
N THR A 62 7.90 -13.39 -15.13
CA THR A 62 7.48 -13.20 -13.73
C THR A 62 6.10 -12.54 -13.65
N VAL A 63 5.85 -11.51 -14.47
CA VAL A 63 4.54 -10.85 -14.56
C VAL A 63 3.48 -11.82 -15.08
N ASP A 64 3.79 -12.62 -16.09
CA ASP A 64 2.88 -13.62 -16.65
C ASP A 64 2.47 -14.64 -15.58
N VAL A 65 3.44 -15.22 -14.86
CA VAL A 65 3.16 -16.16 -13.76
C VAL A 65 2.30 -15.49 -12.69
N ALA A 66 2.65 -14.27 -12.27
CA ALA A 66 1.86 -13.53 -11.29
C ALA A 66 0.41 -13.32 -11.79
N TYR A 67 0.23 -12.97 -13.05
CA TYR A 67 -1.09 -12.76 -13.65
C TYR A 67 -1.90 -14.07 -13.76
N THR A 68 -1.26 -15.15 -14.20
CA THR A 68 -1.86 -16.50 -14.29
C THR A 68 -2.33 -16.99 -12.93
N LEU A 69 -1.60 -16.69 -11.86
CA LEU A 69 -1.96 -17.13 -10.50
C LEU A 69 -3.00 -16.22 -9.83
N THR A 70 -2.92 -14.90 -10.04
CA THR A 70 -3.81 -13.93 -9.38
C THR A 70 -5.20 -13.90 -9.99
N THR A 71 -5.33 -14.09 -11.31
CA THR A 71 -6.64 -14.03 -11.99
C THR A 71 -7.64 -15.09 -11.46
N PRO A 72 -7.28 -16.38 -11.36
CA PRO A 72 -8.17 -17.39 -10.77
C PRO A 72 -8.47 -17.13 -9.29
N LEU A 73 -7.52 -16.59 -8.53
CA LEU A 73 -7.70 -16.27 -7.12
C LEU A 73 -8.76 -15.17 -6.92
N VAL A 74 -8.66 -14.07 -7.68
CA VAL A 74 -9.65 -12.98 -7.62
C VAL A 74 -11.04 -13.47 -7.99
N ARG A 75 -11.15 -14.33 -9.02
CA ARG A 75 -12.44 -14.95 -9.39
C ARG A 75 -13.00 -15.83 -8.29
N SER A 76 -12.16 -16.63 -7.63
CA SER A 76 -12.58 -17.45 -6.49
C SER A 76 -13.08 -16.60 -5.32
N LEU A 77 -12.40 -15.50 -5.01
CA LEU A 77 -12.86 -14.54 -4.00
C LEU A 77 -14.20 -13.92 -4.37
N GLU A 78 -14.41 -13.54 -5.63
CA GLU A 78 -15.71 -13.05 -6.09
C GLU A 78 -16.81 -14.09 -5.96
N ASN A 79 -16.54 -15.35 -6.31
CA ASN A 79 -17.51 -16.45 -6.16
C ASN A 79 -17.89 -16.68 -4.69
N LEU A 80 -16.90 -16.64 -3.79
CA LEU A 80 -17.13 -16.75 -2.34
C LEU A 80 -17.93 -15.56 -1.81
N LEU A 81 -17.59 -14.35 -2.23
CA LEU A 81 -18.32 -13.13 -1.88
C LEU A 81 -19.78 -13.21 -2.33
N ARG A 82 -20.03 -13.68 -3.57
CA ARG A 82 -21.38 -13.90 -4.09
C ARG A 82 -22.15 -14.95 -3.30
N LEU A 83 -21.49 -16.01 -2.84
CA LEU A 83 -22.10 -17.02 -1.99
C LEU A 83 -22.49 -16.42 -0.63
N ALA A 84 -21.56 -15.74 0.04
CA ALA A 84 -21.80 -15.11 1.34
C ALA A 84 -22.93 -14.06 1.26
N ALA A 85 -22.92 -13.23 0.22
CA ALA A 85 -23.97 -12.24 0.00
C ALA A 85 -25.35 -12.88 -0.22
N ARG A 86 -25.43 -14.04 -0.89
CA ARG A 86 -26.68 -14.79 -1.00
C ARG A 86 -27.15 -15.33 0.35
N THR A 87 -26.24 -15.89 1.14
CA THR A 87 -26.55 -16.41 2.48
C THR A 87 -27.10 -15.33 3.40
N LEU A 88 -26.51 -14.13 3.36
CA LEU A 88 -26.95 -12.97 4.15
C LEU A 88 -28.07 -12.15 3.50
N ASN A 89 -28.58 -12.59 2.35
CA ASN A 89 -29.56 -11.85 1.54
C ASN A 89 -29.13 -10.39 1.25
N SER A 90 -27.84 -10.15 1.03
CA SER A 90 -27.28 -8.82 0.73
C SER A 90 -27.44 -8.43 -0.74
N ALA A 91 -27.70 -7.16 -0.99
CA ALA A 91 -27.82 -6.56 -2.32
C ALA A 91 -26.44 -6.23 -2.90
N GLU A 92 -25.61 -5.55 -2.10
CA GLU A 92 -24.22 -5.26 -2.43
C GLU A 92 -23.30 -6.01 -1.45
N ALA A 93 -22.11 -6.37 -1.90
CA ALA A 93 -21.05 -6.84 -1.01
C ALA A 93 -19.68 -6.51 -1.59
N SER A 94 -18.68 -6.38 -0.73
CA SER A 94 -17.33 -6.06 -1.17
C SER A 94 -16.24 -6.59 -0.25
N VAL A 95 -15.06 -6.77 -0.84
CA VAL A 95 -13.81 -7.04 -0.14
C VAL A 95 -12.91 -5.83 -0.33
N LEU A 96 -12.58 -5.18 0.78
CA LEU A 96 -11.64 -4.08 0.84
C LEU A 96 -10.30 -4.56 1.38
N VAL A 97 -9.21 -4.05 0.82
CA VAL A 97 -7.84 -4.34 1.25
C VAL A 97 -7.05 -3.06 1.41
N ARG A 98 -5.97 -3.12 2.19
CA ARG A 98 -5.05 -2.01 2.38
C ARG A 98 -4.54 -1.49 1.02
N ASP A 99 -4.62 -0.17 0.81
CA ASP A 99 -4.08 0.48 -0.37
C ASP A 99 -2.71 1.11 -0.07
N GLY A 100 -1.66 0.31 -0.24
CA GLY A 100 -0.27 0.73 0.01
C GLY A 100 0.04 1.02 1.48
N GLU A 101 1.16 1.72 1.72
CA GLU A 101 1.62 2.02 3.09
C GLU A 101 0.84 3.16 3.76
N GLY A 102 0.10 3.96 2.99
CA GLY A 102 -0.67 5.11 3.49
C GLY A 102 -1.85 4.76 4.41
N GLY A 103 -2.17 3.46 4.57
CA GLY A 103 -3.15 2.97 5.54
C GLY A 103 -4.62 3.12 5.14
N GLY A 104 -4.89 3.56 3.90
CA GLY A 104 -6.25 3.61 3.35
C GLY A 104 -6.71 2.24 2.84
N LEU A 105 -7.96 2.17 2.38
CA LEU A 105 -8.54 0.97 1.79
C LEU A 105 -8.95 1.20 0.33
N LYS A 106 -8.88 0.13 -0.46
CA LYS A 106 -9.46 0.04 -1.80
C LYS A 106 -10.35 -1.18 -1.93
N PHE A 107 -11.32 -1.09 -2.83
CA PHE A 107 -12.16 -2.22 -3.21
C PHE A 107 -11.38 -3.17 -4.12
N MET A 108 -11.09 -4.37 -3.63
CA MET A 108 -10.44 -5.43 -4.42
C MET A 108 -11.47 -6.21 -5.25
N VAL A 109 -12.60 -6.52 -4.62
CA VAL A 109 -13.74 -7.19 -5.25
C VAL A 109 -15.01 -6.52 -4.76
N ALA A 110 -15.96 -6.27 -5.65
CA ALA A 110 -17.29 -5.77 -5.31
C ALA A 110 -18.34 -6.46 -6.18
N ILE A 111 -19.53 -6.64 -5.64
CA ILE A 111 -20.69 -7.17 -6.35
C ILE A 111 -21.92 -6.31 -6.05
N GLY A 112 -22.80 -6.25 -7.04
CA GLY A 112 -24.04 -5.47 -6.99
C GLY A 112 -24.07 -4.37 -8.05
N ALA A 113 -25.03 -3.47 -7.95
CA ALA A 113 -25.36 -2.46 -8.96
C ALA A 113 -24.24 -1.44 -9.16
N VAL A 114 -23.47 -1.13 -8.11
CA VAL A 114 -22.43 -0.08 -8.15
C VAL A 114 -21.00 -0.62 -8.13
N ALA A 115 -20.83 -1.94 -8.25
CA ALA A 115 -19.54 -2.62 -8.19
C ALA A 115 -18.47 -2.02 -9.11
N HIS A 116 -18.84 -1.65 -10.35
CA HIS A 116 -17.90 -1.06 -11.31
C HIS A 116 -17.39 0.32 -10.90
N GLN A 117 -18.21 1.13 -10.22
CA GLN A 117 -17.81 2.47 -9.75
C GLN A 117 -16.85 2.38 -8.57
N LEU A 118 -17.01 1.35 -7.71
CA LEU A 118 -16.19 1.15 -6.51
C LEU A 118 -14.71 0.87 -6.80
N ALA A 119 -14.37 0.36 -7.99
CA ALA A 119 -12.98 0.05 -8.36
C ALA A 119 -12.02 1.26 -8.24
N GLN A 120 -12.52 2.47 -8.50
CA GLN A 120 -11.73 3.71 -8.42
C GLN A 120 -11.86 4.43 -7.08
N VAL A 121 -12.74 3.97 -6.19
CA VAL A 121 -12.97 4.59 -4.89
C VAL A 121 -11.88 4.17 -3.91
N ARG A 122 -11.43 5.14 -3.10
CA ARG A 122 -10.51 4.92 -1.98
C ARG A 122 -11.12 5.45 -0.71
N ILE A 123 -11.01 4.65 0.35
CA ILE A 123 -11.44 5.04 1.69
C ILE A 123 -10.20 5.50 2.45
N PRO A 124 -10.17 6.75 2.95
CA PRO A 124 -9.04 7.22 3.74
C PRO A 124 -8.88 6.42 5.05
N PRO A 125 -7.67 6.41 5.64
CA PRO A 125 -7.41 5.71 6.90
C PRO A 125 -8.40 6.11 8.00
N GLY A 126 -8.99 5.12 8.68
CA GLY A 126 -9.92 5.34 9.79
C GLY A 126 -11.25 6.02 9.42
N LYS A 127 -11.56 6.18 8.12
CA LYS A 127 -12.85 6.69 7.65
C LYS A 127 -13.79 5.54 7.28
N GLY A 128 -15.09 5.76 7.49
CA GLY A 128 -16.10 4.77 7.14
C GLY A 128 -16.12 3.60 8.11
N ILE A 129 -17.16 2.77 7.98
CA ILE A 129 -17.29 1.53 8.74
C ILE A 129 -16.11 0.61 8.43
N ALA A 130 -15.76 0.42 7.16
CA ALA A 130 -14.57 -0.31 6.76
C ALA A 130 -13.28 0.19 7.44
N GLY A 131 -13.02 1.50 7.45
CA GLY A 131 -11.80 2.04 8.06
C GLY A 131 -11.75 1.80 9.58
N PHE A 132 -12.89 1.87 10.25
CA PHE A 132 -13.00 1.55 11.68
C PHE A 132 -12.79 0.05 11.96
N VAL A 133 -13.46 -0.84 11.23
CA VAL A 133 -13.29 -2.29 11.36
C VAL A 133 -11.86 -2.70 11.06
N PHE A 134 -11.25 -2.11 10.04
CA PHE A 134 -9.85 -2.37 9.69
C PHE A 134 -8.88 -1.96 10.80
N ALA A 135 -9.11 -0.81 11.44
CA ALA A 135 -8.23 -0.30 12.50
C ALA A 135 -8.44 -1.01 13.84
N SER A 136 -9.67 -1.41 14.16
CA SER A 136 -10.03 -2.03 15.44
C SER A 136 -9.89 -3.56 15.42
N GLY A 137 -9.96 -4.19 14.25
CA GLY A 137 -10.06 -5.64 14.12
C GLY A 137 -11.36 -6.21 14.71
N GLN A 138 -12.39 -5.37 14.92
CA GLN A 138 -13.69 -5.77 15.47
C GLN A 138 -14.78 -5.65 14.42
N PRO A 139 -15.68 -6.64 14.28
CA PRO A 139 -16.81 -6.56 13.35
C PRO A 139 -17.83 -5.51 13.83
N MET A 140 -18.63 -4.99 12.89
CA MET A 140 -19.63 -3.97 13.15
C MET A 140 -20.89 -4.22 12.31
N VAL A 141 -22.05 -4.09 12.96
CA VAL A 141 -23.36 -4.06 12.32
C VAL A 141 -23.97 -2.68 12.53
N VAL A 142 -24.44 -2.09 11.44
CA VAL A 142 -25.02 -0.75 11.40
C VAL A 142 -26.43 -0.85 10.82
N ALA A 143 -27.42 -0.53 11.64
CA ALA A 143 -28.84 -0.54 11.27
C ALA A 143 -29.31 0.76 10.60
N ASP A 144 -28.62 1.88 10.86
CA ASP A 144 -28.84 3.16 10.18
C ASP A 144 -27.49 3.81 9.87
N ALA A 145 -27.04 3.62 8.63
CA ALA A 145 -25.78 4.16 8.15
C ALA A 145 -25.75 5.69 8.16
N LYS A 146 -26.88 6.36 7.88
CA LYS A 146 -26.90 7.84 7.80
C LYS A 146 -26.86 8.48 9.18
N GLY A 147 -27.35 7.78 10.21
CA GLY A 147 -27.22 8.17 11.62
C GLY A 147 -25.89 7.78 12.27
N GLU A 148 -25.13 6.86 11.68
CA GLU A 148 -23.88 6.37 12.26
C GLU A 148 -22.72 7.36 12.06
N ARG A 149 -22.12 7.80 13.17
CA ARG A 149 -21.01 8.78 13.17
C ARG A 149 -19.82 8.32 12.33
N THR A 150 -19.60 7.01 12.27
CA THR A 150 -18.46 6.39 11.60
C THR A 150 -18.69 6.23 10.09
N PHE A 151 -19.91 6.48 9.60
CA PHE A 151 -20.24 6.38 8.18
C PHE A 151 -19.50 7.39 7.31
N TYR A 152 -19.12 6.97 6.10
CA TYR A 152 -18.41 7.82 5.14
C TYR A 152 -19.28 8.05 3.89
N PRO A 153 -20.04 9.16 3.85
CA PRO A 153 -21.06 9.40 2.82
C PRO A 153 -20.49 9.66 1.42
N GLU A 154 -19.17 9.81 1.29
CA GLU A 154 -18.52 10.04 0.00
C GLU A 154 -18.72 8.89 -0.98
N VAL A 155 -18.74 7.64 -0.48
CA VAL A 155 -18.92 6.46 -1.31
C VAL A 155 -20.31 6.49 -1.98
N ASP A 156 -21.35 6.78 -1.20
CA ASP A 156 -22.72 6.99 -1.68
C ASP A 156 -22.77 8.15 -2.69
N ARG A 157 -22.08 9.27 -2.40
CA ARG A 157 -22.05 10.43 -3.29
C ARG A 157 -21.45 10.12 -4.66
N VAL A 158 -20.35 9.36 -4.70
CA VAL A 158 -19.64 9.02 -5.95
C VAL A 158 -20.39 7.95 -6.75
N THR A 159 -21.01 6.99 -6.06
CA THR A 159 -21.70 5.87 -6.71
C THR A 159 -23.15 6.19 -7.07
N GLY A 160 -23.78 7.12 -6.35
CA GLY A 160 -25.23 7.35 -6.39
C GLY A 160 -26.04 6.30 -5.63
N TYR A 161 -25.38 5.39 -4.92
CA TYR A 161 -26.03 4.38 -4.08
C TYR A 161 -26.47 4.99 -2.74
N SER A 162 -27.59 4.51 -2.18
CA SER A 162 -28.03 4.91 -0.84
C SER A 162 -27.84 3.76 0.14
N THR A 163 -26.77 3.83 0.91
CA THR A 163 -26.47 2.89 1.99
C THR A 163 -27.39 3.15 3.18
N GLN A 164 -28.05 2.10 3.68
CA GLN A 164 -28.93 2.15 4.86
C GLN A 164 -28.44 1.22 5.96
N THR A 165 -28.06 -0.01 5.60
CA THR A 165 -27.57 -1.00 6.55
C THR A 165 -26.23 -1.57 6.10
N ILE A 166 -25.33 -1.84 7.06
CA ILE A 166 -23.99 -2.37 6.79
C ILE A 166 -23.69 -3.48 7.80
N LEU A 167 -23.11 -4.59 7.34
CA LEU A 167 -22.38 -5.56 8.16
C LEU A 167 -20.94 -5.60 7.65
N ALA A 168 -19.98 -5.34 8.53
CA ALA A 168 -18.57 -5.28 8.21
C ALA A 168 -17.77 -6.19 9.13
N THR A 169 -16.93 -7.06 8.56
CA THR A 169 -16.09 -8.01 9.32
C THR A 169 -14.63 -7.89 8.90
N PRO A 170 -13.67 -8.00 9.84
CA PRO A 170 -12.26 -7.92 9.53
C PRO A 170 -11.78 -9.21 8.86
N LEU A 171 -10.92 -9.08 7.85
CA LEU A 171 -10.16 -10.20 7.30
C LEU A 171 -8.83 -10.30 8.04
N LEU A 172 -8.60 -11.42 8.73
CA LEU A 172 -7.45 -11.61 9.61
C LEU A 172 -6.47 -12.63 9.04
N ILE A 173 -5.17 -12.31 9.06
CA ILE A 173 -4.08 -13.24 8.82
C ILE A 173 -3.13 -13.16 10.03
N ASN A 174 -2.92 -14.28 10.72
CA ASN A 174 -2.06 -14.34 11.92
C ASN A 174 -2.39 -13.29 12.99
N GLY A 175 -3.67 -12.92 13.13
CA GLY A 175 -4.15 -11.90 14.07
C GLY A 175 -4.03 -10.46 13.58
N GLU A 176 -3.44 -10.21 12.41
CA GLU A 176 -3.39 -8.89 11.78
C GLU A 176 -4.55 -8.71 10.81
N THR A 177 -5.20 -7.54 10.85
CA THR A 177 -6.24 -7.18 9.88
C THR A 177 -5.64 -6.78 8.55
N VAL A 178 -5.91 -7.57 7.52
CA VAL A 178 -5.40 -7.38 6.14
C VAL A 178 -6.44 -6.78 5.20
N GLY A 179 -7.71 -6.78 5.61
CA GLY A 179 -8.81 -6.22 4.83
C GLY A 179 -10.12 -6.23 5.60
N VAL A 180 -11.21 -5.89 4.91
CA VAL A 180 -12.57 -5.88 5.43
C VAL A 180 -13.52 -6.50 4.42
N LEU A 181 -14.44 -7.31 4.90
CA LEU A 181 -15.57 -7.84 4.14
C LEU A 181 -16.82 -7.05 4.54
N GLU A 182 -17.46 -6.37 3.59
CA GLU A 182 -18.68 -5.57 3.83
C GLU A 182 -19.87 -6.13 3.04
N PHE A 183 -21.02 -6.16 3.69
CA PHE A 183 -22.33 -6.44 3.12
C PHE A 183 -23.21 -5.22 3.35
N VAL A 184 -23.85 -4.73 2.29
CA VAL A 184 -24.60 -3.48 2.32
C VAL A 184 -25.99 -3.71 1.76
N ASN A 185 -26.99 -3.29 2.56
CA ASN A 185 -28.43 -3.41 2.30
C ASN A 185 -28.90 -4.84 2.00
N ARG A 186 -29.97 -5.30 2.65
CA ARG A 186 -30.62 -6.55 2.20
C ARG A 186 -31.33 -6.35 0.86
N ARG A 187 -31.47 -7.42 0.08
CA ARG A 187 -32.27 -7.40 -1.16
C ARG A 187 -33.73 -7.06 -0.85
N GLY A 188 -34.35 -6.30 -1.74
CA GLY A 188 -35.72 -5.82 -1.59
C GLY A 188 -35.79 -4.31 -1.79
N GLN A 189 -36.95 -3.73 -1.48
CA GLN A 189 -37.12 -2.29 -1.48
C GLN A 189 -36.78 -1.71 -0.10
N PRO A 190 -36.30 -0.45 -0.04
CA PRO A 190 -36.20 0.30 1.20
C PRO A 190 -37.55 0.36 1.95
N PRO A 191 -37.55 0.42 3.29
CA PRO A 191 -36.37 0.35 4.16
C PRO A 191 -35.78 -1.06 4.22
N HIS A 192 -34.45 -1.16 4.23
CA HIS A 192 -33.79 -2.46 4.31
C HIS A 192 -33.77 -2.96 5.76
N GLU A 193 -34.10 -4.23 5.97
CA GLU A 193 -33.94 -4.88 7.27
C GLU A 193 -32.45 -4.89 7.68
N PRO A 194 -32.12 -4.51 8.93
CA PRO A 194 -30.76 -4.61 9.43
C PRO A 194 -30.20 -6.03 9.42
N PHE A 195 -28.88 -6.13 9.38
CA PHE A 195 -28.21 -7.37 9.77
C PHE A 195 -28.32 -7.56 11.29
N ALA A 196 -28.25 -8.80 11.73
CA ALA A 196 -28.30 -9.20 13.12
C ALA A 196 -26.88 -9.47 13.65
N PRO A 197 -26.60 -9.24 14.95
CA PRO A 197 -25.27 -9.45 15.50
C PRO A 197 -24.72 -10.88 15.38
N HIS A 198 -25.59 -11.89 15.30
CA HIS A 198 -25.18 -13.29 15.15
C HIS A 198 -24.80 -13.67 13.69
N GLU A 199 -24.97 -12.75 12.74
CA GLU A 199 -24.54 -12.91 11.35
C GLU A 199 -23.10 -12.41 11.12
N MET A 200 -22.44 -11.84 12.14
CA MET A 200 -21.05 -11.38 12.11
C MET A 200 -20.03 -12.51 12.23
#